data_AF-A0A2D8B1C2-F1
#
_entry.id   AF-A0A2D8B1C2-F1
#
_cell.length_a   1.000
_cell.length_b   1.000
_cell.length_c   1.000
_cell.angle_alpha   90.00
_cell.angle_beta   90.00
_cell.angle_gamma   90.00
#
_symmetry.space_group_name_H-M   'P 1'
#
loop_
_entity.id
_entity.type
_entity.pdbx_description
1 polymer ?
#
loop_
_entity_poly.entity_id
_entity_poly.type
_entity_poly.pdbx_seq_one_letter_code
_entity_poly.pdbx_strand_id
1 'polypeptide(L)' 'AKRYFGEEAMLGYVKNVQREEIRQQIACVKHQNMAGSDIGDDHKEYFAGEAALKAGGKDNTMNQFAA' A
#
# COMPACT_ATOMS: atom_id res chain seq x y z
N ALA A 1 17.55 -3.10 -7.32
CA ALA A 1 17.70 -4.54 -7.61
C ALA A 1 19.01 -5.13 -7.09
N LYS A 2 20.19 -4.60 -7.45
CA LYS A 2 21.49 -5.22 -7.11
C LYS A 2 21.67 -5.63 -5.63
N ARG A 3 21.30 -4.78 -4.67
CA ARG A 3 21.39 -5.10 -3.22
C ARG A 3 20.38 -6.16 -2.77
N TYR A 4 19.18 -6.12 -3.34
CA TYR A 4 18.12 -7.09 -3.04
C TYR A 4 18.45 -8.50 -3.53
N PHE A 5 19.10 -8.61 -4.69
CA PHE A 5 19.58 -9.90 -5.22
C PHE A 5 21.03 -10.20 -4.83
N GLY A 6 21.64 -9.40 -3.96
CA GLY A 6 22.97 -9.61 -3.39
C GLY A 6 22.90 -10.13 -1.96
N GLU A 7 23.99 -10.01 -1.21
CA GLU A 7 24.10 -10.53 0.16
C GLU A 7 23.12 -9.91 1.15
N GLU A 8 22.73 -8.63 0.93
CA GLU A 8 21.80 -7.92 1.82
C GLU A 8 20.36 -8.43 1.69
N ALA A 9 19.99 -9.14 0.62
CA ALA A 9 18.66 -9.68 0.39
C ALA A 9 17.53 -8.64 0.69
N MET A 10 16.52 -9.02 1.47
CA MET A 10 15.41 -8.16 1.85
C MET A 10 15.85 -6.90 2.63
N LEU A 11 16.95 -6.97 3.40
CA LEU A 11 17.48 -5.80 4.10
C LEU A 11 17.89 -4.71 3.11
N GLY A 12 18.44 -5.10 1.96
CA GLY A 12 18.80 -4.18 0.89
C GLY A 12 17.59 -3.42 0.32
N TYR A 13 16.43 -4.07 0.24
CA TYR A 13 15.16 -3.44 -0.16
C TYR A 13 14.60 -2.54 0.95
N VAL A 14 14.44 -3.05 2.16
CA VAL A 14 13.83 -2.29 3.27
C VAL A 14 14.64 -1.04 3.59
N LYS A 15 15.96 -1.17 3.72
CA LYS A 15 16.84 -0.08 4.16
C LYS A 15 16.96 1.04 3.12
N ASN A 16 17.13 0.67 1.85
CA ASN A 16 17.53 1.63 0.81
C ASN A 16 16.39 2.03 -0.13
N VAL A 17 15.28 1.30 -0.14
CA VAL A 17 14.10 1.60 -0.97
C VAL A 17 12.95 1.97 -0.04
N GLN A 18 12.34 0.98 0.62
CA GLN A 18 11.06 1.17 1.31
C GLN A 18 11.10 2.30 2.36
N ARG A 19 12.14 2.33 3.22
CA ARG A 19 12.26 3.37 4.26
C ARG A 19 12.50 4.77 3.69
N GLU A 20 13.25 4.87 2.60
CA GLU A 20 13.54 6.16 1.96
C GLU A 20 12.29 6.70 1.24
N GLU A 21 11.56 5.84 0.55
CA GLU A 21 10.31 6.21 -0.12
C GLU A 21 9.23 6.63 0.89
N ILE A 22 9.12 5.95 2.04
CA ILE A 22 8.24 6.35 3.15
C ILE A 22 8.63 7.74 3.68
N ARG A 23 9.93 7.99 3.92
CA ARG A 23 10.41 9.29 4.43
C ARG A 23 10.13 10.44 3.46
N GLN A 24 10.27 10.17 2.16
CA GLN A 24 10.02 11.14 1.10
C GLN A 24 8.53 11.28 0.74
N GLN A 25 7.63 10.56 1.43
CA GLN A 25 6.19 10.59 1.18
C GLN A 25 5.83 10.25 -0.27
N ILE A 26 6.53 9.30 -0.88
CA ILE A 26 6.24 8.86 -2.24
C ILE A 26 4.89 8.13 -2.26
N ALA A 27 3.97 8.60 -3.08
CA ALA A 27 2.61 8.05 -3.17
C ALA A 27 2.57 6.55 -3.46
N CYS A 28 3.50 6.05 -4.28
CA CYS A 28 3.59 4.63 -4.66
C CYS A 28 3.82 3.67 -3.51
N VAL A 29 4.30 4.14 -2.35
CA VAL A 29 4.40 3.31 -1.13
C VAL A 29 3.01 2.77 -0.74
N LYS A 30 1.99 3.60 -0.90
CA LYS A 30 0.57 3.28 -0.72
C LYS A 30 -0.02 2.75 -2.03
N HIS A 31 0.57 1.68 -2.57
CA HIS A 31 0.27 1.18 -3.92
C HIS A 31 -1.20 0.81 -4.15
N GLN A 32 -1.93 0.38 -3.12
CA GLN A 32 -3.38 0.10 -3.20
C GLN A 32 -4.15 1.39 -3.53
N ASN A 33 -3.96 2.46 -2.75
CA ASN A 33 -4.56 3.77 -3.03
C ASN A 33 -4.07 4.35 -4.36
N MET A 34 -2.77 4.22 -4.68
CA MET A 34 -2.25 4.68 -5.98
C MET A 34 -2.96 3.99 -7.15
N ALA A 35 -3.30 2.71 -7.00
CA ALA A 35 -4.08 1.94 -7.98
C ALA A 35 -5.60 2.22 -7.92
N GLY A 36 -6.06 3.16 -7.08
CA GLY A 36 -7.46 3.59 -6.99
C GLY A 36 -8.36 2.68 -6.15
N SER A 37 -7.82 1.93 -5.18
CA SER A 37 -8.63 1.05 -4.33
C SER A 37 -9.67 1.82 -3.51
N ASP A 38 -9.35 3.03 -3.07
CA ASP A 38 -10.25 3.94 -2.36
C ASP A 38 -11.42 4.40 -3.23
N ILE A 39 -11.14 4.87 -4.45
CA ILE A 39 -12.16 5.24 -5.44
C ILE A 39 -13.05 4.02 -5.76
N GLY A 40 -12.45 2.84 -5.89
CA GLY A 40 -13.19 1.60 -6.11
C GLY A 40 -14.12 1.25 -4.96
N ASP A 41 -13.70 1.48 -3.71
CA ASP A 41 -14.53 1.22 -2.54
C ASP A 41 -15.64 2.25 -2.40
N ASP A 42 -15.38 3.53 -2.64
CA ASP A 42 -16.40 4.59 -2.68
C ASP A 42 -17.48 4.28 -3.73
N HIS A 43 -17.05 3.84 -4.92
CA HIS A 43 -17.96 3.42 -5.98
C HIS A 43 -18.83 2.24 -5.54
N LYS A 44 -18.25 1.20 -4.94
CA LYS A 44 -19.02 0.04 -4.46
C LYS A 44 -19.99 0.42 -3.35
N GLU A 45 -19.59 1.29 -2.44
CA GLU A 45 -20.44 1.77 -1.34
C GLU A 45 -21.62 2.58 -1.88
N TYR A 46 -21.39 3.44 -2.88
CA TYR A 46 -22.45 4.16 -3.58
C TYR A 46 -23.51 3.22 -4.19
N PHE A 47 -23.10 2.09 -4.79
CA PHE A 47 -24.03 1.17 -5.46
C PHE A 47 -24.66 0.12 -4.54
N ALA A 48 -23.91 -0.40 -3.56
CA ALA A 48 -24.29 -1.57 -2.77
C ALA A 48 -24.47 -1.28 -1.27
N GLY A 49 -24.20 -0.04 -0.83
CA GLY A 49 -24.34 0.38 0.57
C GLY A 49 -23.57 -0.54 1.52
N GLU A 50 -24.23 -0.96 2.59
CA GLU A 50 -23.65 -1.85 3.61
C GLU A 50 -23.22 -3.22 3.08
N ALA A 51 -23.79 -3.68 1.95
CA ALA A 51 -23.45 -4.96 1.34
C ALA A 51 -22.21 -4.88 0.42
N ALA A 52 -21.59 -3.70 0.27
CA ALA A 52 -20.44 -3.49 -0.59
C ALA A 52 -19.23 -4.36 -0.20
N LEU A 53 -18.72 -5.15 -1.15
CA LEU A 53 -17.49 -5.92 -0.97
C LEU A 53 -16.25 -5.03 -1.19
N LYS A 54 -15.83 -4.33 -0.13
CA LYS A 54 -14.71 -3.41 -0.14
C LYS A 54 -13.34 -4.11 -0.12
N ALA A 55 -12.35 -3.50 -0.73
CA ALA A 55 -10.94 -3.88 -0.61
C ALA A 55 -10.37 -3.46 0.75
N GLY A 56 -10.92 -2.39 1.32
CA GLY A 56 -10.73 -1.99 2.72
C GLY A 56 -11.26 -3.02 3.71
N GLY A 57 -10.87 -2.85 4.98
CA GLY A 57 -11.24 -3.74 6.07
C GLY A 57 -10.07 -4.04 6.99
N LYS A 58 -10.25 -5.03 7.87
CA LYS A 58 -9.27 -5.43 8.88
C LYS A 58 -7.90 -5.79 8.28
N ASP A 59 -7.91 -6.53 7.17
CA ASP A 59 -6.69 -7.08 6.57
C ASP A 59 -6.08 -6.19 5.48
N ASN A 60 -6.58 -4.95 5.33
CA ASN A 60 -6.02 -4.00 4.38
C ASN A 60 -4.59 -3.60 4.79
N THR A 61 -3.63 -3.79 3.89
CA THR A 61 -2.21 -3.42 4.09
C THR A 61 -2.02 -1.93 4.36
N MET A 62 -2.94 -1.08 3.91
CA MET A 62 -2.96 0.35 4.19
C MET A 62 -3.05 0.69 5.68
N ASN A 63 -3.60 -0.22 6.51
CA ASN A 63 -3.66 -0.05 7.96
C ASN A 63 -2.27 0.02 8.61
N GLN A 64 -1.22 -0.49 7.95
CA GLN A 64 0.16 -0.40 8.43
C GLN A 64 0.77 1.01 8.26
N PHE A 65 0.10 1.90 7.54
CA PHE A 65 0.53 3.28 7.31
C PHE A 65 -0.33 4.31 8.06
N ALA A 66 -1.33 3.86 8.83
CA ALA A 66 -2.06 4.71 9.75
C ALA A 66 -1.15 5.07 10.94
N ALA A 67 -1.18 6.34 11.37
CA ALA A 67 -0.42 6.83 12.52
C ALA A 67 -1.16 6.57 13.83
#